data_AF-T1BDH0-F1
#
_entry.id   AF-T1BDH0-F1
#
_cell.length_a   1.000
_cell.length_b   1.000
_cell.length_c   1.000
_cell.angle_alpha   90.00
_cell.angle_beta   90.00
_cell.angle_gamma   90.00
#
_symmetry.space_group_name_H-M   'P 1'
#
loop_
_entity.id
_entity.type
_entity.pdbx_description
1 polymer ?
#
loop_
_entity_poly.entity_id
_entity_poly.type
_entity_poly.pdbx_seq_one_letter_code
_entity_poly.pdbx_strand_id
1 'polypeptide(L)'
;LGPYAPTLDAIAAKGALARIILPASINTTGKRDVAFLRAHGVQVRLMPRSSVYMHAKMIVGGSEAFVGSENFSRTSLMANREMGLLLGGRDIGELQAQFDRDWNRAN
;
A
#
# COMPACT_ATOMS: atom_id res chain seq x y z
N LEU A 1 3.89 -0.18 -5.92
CA LEU A 1 4.17 -1.63 -5.97
C LEU A 1 5.10 -1.83 -7.15
N GLY A 2 6.33 -2.26 -6.92
CA GLY A 2 7.15 -2.75 -8.03
C GLY A 2 6.65 -4.15 -8.41
N PRO A 3 7.01 -4.68 -9.59
CA PRO A 3 6.63 -6.05 -9.94
C PRO A 3 7.40 -7.01 -9.02
N TYR A 4 6.79 -7.35 -7.89
CA TYR A 4 7.29 -8.36 -6.96
C TYR A 4 6.13 -9.27 -6.62
N ALA A 5 6.10 -10.42 -7.31
CA ALA A 5 5.00 -11.37 -7.25
C ALA A 5 4.59 -11.73 -5.81
N PRO A 6 5.52 -12.06 -4.88
CA PRO A 6 5.12 -12.42 -3.52
C PRO A 6 4.28 -11.35 -2.81
N THR A 7 4.58 -10.06 -3.01
CA THR A 7 3.76 -8.99 -2.41
C THR A 7 2.40 -8.86 -3.09
N LEU A 8 2.37 -8.91 -4.43
CA LEU A 8 1.11 -8.83 -5.19
C LEU A 8 0.19 -10.02 -4.89
N ASP A 9 0.75 -11.22 -4.83
CA ASP A 9 0.03 -12.47 -4.54
C ASP A 9 -0.53 -12.45 -3.12
N ALA A 10 0.27 -12.01 -2.13
CA ALA A 10 -0.20 -11.89 -0.74
C ALA A 10 -1.36 -10.90 -0.59
N ILE A 11 -1.31 -9.79 -1.33
CA ILE A 11 -2.41 -8.81 -1.36
C ILE A 11 -3.62 -9.42 -2.09
N ALA A 12 -3.42 -10.02 -3.26
CA ALA A 12 -4.49 -10.60 -4.07
C ALA A 12 -5.25 -11.69 -3.30
N ALA A 13 -4.55 -12.51 -2.52
CA ALA A 13 -5.14 -13.53 -1.66
C ALA A 13 -6.11 -12.98 -0.60
N LYS A 14 -6.02 -11.68 -0.25
CA LYS A 14 -6.98 -11.03 0.65
C LYS A 14 -8.28 -10.64 -0.04
N GLY A 15 -8.26 -10.47 -1.37
CA GLY A 15 -9.42 -10.05 -2.17
C GLY A 15 -10.13 -8.84 -1.58
N ALA A 16 -11.44 -8.96 -1.38
CA ALA A 16 -12.29 -7.88 -0.89
C ALA A 16 -11.92 -7.36 0.52
N LEU A 17 -11.15 -8.12 1.30
CA LEU A 17 -10.66 -7.69 2.61
C LEU A 17 -9.52 -6.66 2.51
N ALA A 18 -8.90 -6.52 1.32
CA ALA A 18 -7.81 -5.57 1.11
C ALA A 18 -8.28 -4.28 0.44
N ARG A 19 -7.80 -3.16 1.01
CA ARG A 19 -7.90 -1.81 0.47
C ARG A 19 -6.49 -1.29 0.20
N ILE A 20 -6.25 -0.77 -1.00
CA ILE A 20 -4.95 -0.21 -1.41
C ILE A 20 -5.11 1.17 -2.01
N ILE A 21 -4.22 2.07 -1.58
CA ILE A 21 -4.04 3.38 -2.18
C ILE A 21 -2.68 3.39 -2.88
N LEU A 22 -2.66 3.84 -4.13
CA LEU A 22 -1.44 4.10 -4.88
C LEU A 22 -1.45 5.53 -5.42
N PRO A 23 -0.29 6.17 -5.67
CA PRO A 23 -0.28 7.44 -6.37
C PRO A 23 -0.82 7.28 -7.80
N ALA A 24 -1.58 8.25 -8.30
CA ALA A 24 -2.07 8.25 -9.68
C ALA A 24 -0.95 8.33 -10.74
N SER A 25 0.29 8.62 -10.33
CA SER A 25 1.47 8.68 -11.18
C SER A 25 2.10 7.31 -11.52
N ILE A 26 1.35 6.21 -11.40
CA ILE A 26 1.83 4.86 -11.76
C ILE A 26 2.21 4.74 -13.25
N ASN A 27 3.32 4.03 -13.48
CA ASN A 27 3.80 3.68 -14.83
C ASN A 27 3.01 2.47 -15.40
N THR A 28 3.39 2.01 -16.60
CA THR A 28 2.75 0.87 -17.28
C THR A 28 2.71 -0.39 -16.43
N THR A 29 3.79 -0.70 -15.70
CA THR A 29 3.83 -1.85 -14.80
C THR A 29 2.84 -1.69 -13.65
N GLY A 30 2.84 -0.54 -12.98
CA GLY A 30 1.88 -0.27 -11.90
C GLY A 30 0.42 -0.33 -12.37
N LYS A 31 0.12 0.05 -13.62
CA LYS A 31 -1.23 -0.13 -14.20
C LYS A 31 -1.61 -1.61 -14.34
N ARG A 32 -0.67 -2.48 -14.72
CA ARG A 32 -0.90 -3.93 -14.79
C ARG A 32 -1.12 -4.52 -13.40
N ASP A 33 -0.33 -4.10 -12.41
CA ASP A 33 -0.47 -4.54 -11.03
C ASP A 33 -1.84 -4.14 -10.46
N VAL A 34 -2.30 -2.92 -10.71
CA VAL A 34 -3.65 -2.46 -10.32
C VAL A 34 -4.73 -3.32 -10.97
N ALA A 35 -4.61 -3.60 -12.27
CA ALA A 35 -5.57 -4.43 -12.98
C ALA A 35 -5.61 -5.87 -12.41
N PHE A 36 -4.44 -6.45 -12.14
CA PHE A 36 -4.31 -7.75 -11.51
C PHE A 36 -4.99 -7.80 -10.14
N LEU A 37 -4.72 -6.81 -9.27
CA LEU A 37 -5.30 -6.75 -7.92
C LEU A 37 -6.82 -6.59 -7.97
N ARG A 38 -7.33 -5.70 -8.83
CA ARG A 38 -8.77 -5.51 -9.02
C ARG A 38 -9.46 -6.78 -9.54
N ALA A 39 -8.81 -7.52 -10.45
CA ALA A 39 -9.33 -8.80 -10.94
C ALA A 39 -9.44 -9.87 -9.84
N HIS A 40 -8.65 -9.76 -8.76
CA HIS A 40 -8.73 -10.63 -7.58
C HIS A 40 -9.65 -10.08 -6.47
N GLY A 41 -10.45 -9.04 -6.77
CA GLY A 41 -11.41 -8.47 -5.84
C GLY A 41 -10.82 -7.47 -4.83
N VAL A 42 -9.54 -7.09 -4.97
CA VAL A 42 -8.92 -6.07 -4.11
C VAL A 42 -9.46 -4.70 -4.48
N GLN A 43 -9.79 -3.91 -3.46
CA GLN A 43 -10.24 -2.53 -3.64
C GLN A 43 -9.00 -1.66 -3.83
N VAL A 44 -8.86 -1.04 -5.00
CA VAL A 44 -7.70 -0.18 -5.32
C VAL A 44 -8.16 1.21 -5.72
N ARG A 45 -7.71 2.22 -4.99
CA ARG A 45 -7.91 3.64 -5.31
C ARG A 45 -6.60 4.33 -5.67
N LEU A 46 -6.69 5.30 -6.57
CA LEU A 46 -5.55 6.11 -7.00
C LEU A 46 -5.64 7.50 -6.37
N MET A 47 -4.65 7.84 -5.57
CA MET A 47 -4.49 9.17 -4.97
C MET A 47 -4.13 10.18 -6.07
N PRO A 48 -4.94 11.23 -6.30
CA PRO A 48 -4.64 12.26 -7.30
C PRO A 48 -3.29 12.94 -7.05
N ARG A 49 -2.71 13.50 -8.12
CA ARG A 49 -1.52 14.35 -7.98
C ARG A 49 -1.90 15.65 -7.29
N SER A 50 -1.13 16.04 -6.28
CA SER A 50 -1.23 17.32 -5.59
C SER A 50 0.17 17.82 -5.24
N SER A 51 0.28 19.07 -4.76
CA SER A 51 1.55 19.63 -4.27
C SER A 51 2.09 18.88 -3.05
N VAL A 52 1.21 18.29 -2.24
CA VAL A 52 1.56 17.43 -1.09
C VAL A 52 1.28 15.98 -1.47
N TYR A 53 2.27 15.33 -2.07
CA TYR A 53 2.11 13.98 -2.60
C TYR A 53 2.18 12.90 -1.50
N MET A 54 1.44 11.81 -1.71
CA MET A 54 1.53 10.62 -0.85
C MET A 54 2.88 9.91 -1.05
N HIS A 55 3.71 9.89 -0.01
CA HIS A 55 5.00 9.18 0.00
C HIS A 55 5.09 8.06 1.05
N ALA A 56 4.12 7.95 1.94
CA ALA A 56 4.14 6.94 3.00
C ALA A 56 4.13 5.52 2.42
N LYS A 57 4.81 4.60 3.10
CA LYS A 57 4.64 3.15 2.89
C LYS A 57 4.20 2.57 4.22
N MET A 58 2.95 2.16 4.23
CA MET A 58 2.24 1.77 5.44
C MET A 58 1.35 0.57 5.12
N ILE A 59 1.26 -0.36 6.06
CA ILE A 59 0.25 -1.41 6.08
C ILE A 59 -0.41 -1.32 7.45
N VAL A 60 -1.73 -1.37 7.51
CA VAL A 60 -2.45 -1.38 8.78
C VAL A 60 -3.50 -2.48 8.77
N GLY A 61 -3.41 -3.38 9.75
CA GLY A 61 -4.36 -4.45 10.01
C GLY A 61 -5.22 -4.16 11.25
N GLY A 62 -5.82 -5.21 11.81
CA GLY A 62 -6.65 -5.11 13.01
C GLY A 62 -5.86 -5.00 14.32
N SER A 63 -4.67 -5.60 14.39
CA SER A 63 -3.85 -5.68 15.61
C SER A 63 -2.40 -5.27 15.42
N GLU A 64 -1.95 -5.15 14.18
CA GLU A 64 -0.56 -4.84 13.82
C GLU A 64 -0.53 -3.91 12.61
N ALA A 65 0.49 -3.08 12.56
CA ALA A 65 0.76 -2.19 11.45
C ALA A 65 2.27 -2.14 11.16
N PHE A 66 2.59 -1.69 9.96
CA PHE A 66 3.93 -1.46 9.49
C PHE A 66 4.02 -0.04 8.94
N VAL A 67 5.10 0.68 9.28
CA VAL A 67 5.48 1.94 8.65
C VAL A 67 6.99 1.91 8.41
N GLY A 68 7.44 2.27 7.21
CA GLY A 68 8.86 2.26 6.91
C GLY A 68 9.25 3.01 5.65
N SER A 69 10.56 3.01 5.36
CA SER A 69 11.13 3.61 4.15
C SER A 69 10.98 2.72 2.91
N GLU A 70 10.63 1.45 3.11
CA GLU A 70 10.53 0.40 2.11
C GLU A 70 9.42 0.68 1.10
N ASN A 71 9.80 0.80 -0.16
CA ASN A 71 8.83 0.58 -1.23
C ASN A 71 8.50 -0.91 -1.29
N PHE A 72 7.23 -1.26 -1.48
CA PHE A 72 6.80 -2.64 -1.72
C PHE A 72 7.23 -3.13 -3.13
N SER A 73 8.52 -3.38 -3.26
CA SER A 73 9.24 -3.76 -4.47
C SER A 73 10.41 -4.65 -4.07
N ARG A 74 10.83 -5.56 -4.94
CA ARG A 74 11.90 -6.51 -4.64
C ARG A 74 13.19 -5.82 -4.19
N THR A 75 13.61 -4.77 -4.90
CA THR A 75 14.88 -4.07 -4.61
C THR A 75 14.87 -3.46 -3.22
N SER A 76 13.81 -2.75 -2.86
CA SER A 76 13.73 -2.10 -1.55
C SER A 76 13.61 -3.12 -0.42
N LEU A 77 12.88 -4.23 -0.63
CA LEU A 77 12.74 -5.29 0.38
C LEU A 77 13.96 -6.20 0.54
N MET A 78 14.84 -6.32 -0.46
CA MET A 78 15.90 -7.35 -0.48
C MET A 78 17.32 -6.82 -0.62
N ALA A 79 17.50 -5.57 -1.07
CA ALA A 79 18.81 -5.05 -1.44
C ALA A 79 19.11 -3.66 -0.88
N ASN A 80 18.09 -2.81 -0.73
CA ASN A 80 18.28 -1.50 -0.13
C ASN A 80 18.49 -1.64 1.38
N ARG A 81 19.25 -0.68 1.93
CA ARG A 81 19.27 -0.42 3.36
C ARG A 81 18.06 0.43 3.71
N GLU A 82 17.05 -0.21 4.28
CA GLU A 82 15.79 0.40 4.69
C GLU A 82 15.60 0.24 6.20
N MET A 83 14.66 0.98 6.78
CA MET A 83 14.19 0.75 8.14
C MET A 83 12.67 0.88 8.20
N GLY A 84 12.06 -0.02 8.95
CA GLY A 84 10.64 0.00 9.25
C GLY A 84 10.37 -0.37 10.71
N LEU A 85 9.19 0.01 11.17
CA LEU A 85 8.68 -0.32 12.49
C LEU A 85 7.45 -1.21 12.35
N LEU A 86 7.41 -2.27 13.14
CA LEU A 86 6.18 -3.00 13.44
C LEU A 86 5.55 -2.36 14.68
N LEU A 87 4.27 -2.04 14.56
CA LEU A 87 3.51 -1.25 15.53
C LEU A 87 2.26 -2.03 15.94
N GLY A 88 1.80 -1.81 17.18
CA GLY A 88 0.67 -2.52 17.75
C GLY A 88 -0.03 -1.72 18.85
N GLY A 89 -1.17 -2.21 19.31
CA GLY A 89 -1.92 -1.58 20.40
C GLY A 89 -2.43 -0.18 20.03
N ARG A 90 -2.01 0.83 20.78
CA ARG A 90 -2.54 2.21 20.67
C ARG A 90 -2.31 2.86 19.30
N ASP A 91 -1.24 2.49 18.60
CA ASP A 91 -0.87 3.13 17.33
C ASP A 91 -1.79 2.74 16.17
N ILE A 92 -2.44 1.57 16.27
CA ILE A 92 -3.28 1.03 15.19
C ILE A 92 -4.43 1.97 14.84
N GLY A 93 -5.10 2.54 15.84
CA GLY A 93 -6.25 3.43 15.61
C GLY A 93 -5.88 4.70 14.85
N GLU A 94 -4.71 5.29 15.16
CA GLU A 94 -4.23 6.49 14.47
C GLU A 94 -3.87 6.20 13.01
N LEU A 95 -3.23 5.06 12.75
CA LEU A 95 -2.85 4.63 11.40
C LEU A 95 -4.07 4.26 10.56
N GLN A 96 -5.07 3.58 11.14
CA GLN A 96 -6.35 3.31 10.47
C GLN A 96 -7.07 4.61 10.12
N ALA A 97 -7.14 5.55 11.06
CA ALA A 97 -7.77 6.84 10.82
C ALA A 97 -7.04 7.65 9.73
N GLN A 98 -5.70 7.59 9.67
CA GLN A 98 -4.93 8.20 8.58
C GLN A 98 -5.21 7.52 7.24
N PHE A 99 -5.19 6.18 7.19
CA PHE A 99 -5.52 5.43 5.98
C PHE A 99 -6.92 5.76 5.47
N ASP A 100 -7.93 5.82 6.35
CA ASP A 100 -9.31 6.12 5.96
C ASP A 100 -9.47 7.56 5.44
N ARG A 101 -8.75 8.53 6.02
CA ARG A 101 -8.69 9.90 5.47
C ARG A 101 -8.13 9.92 4.05
N ASP A 102 -7.03 9.21 3.82
CA ASP A 102 -6.42 9.13 2.50
C ASP A 102 -7.29 8.34 1.52
N TRP A 103 -7.96 7.29 1.99
CA TRP A 103 -8.90 6.48 1.22
C TRP A 103 -10.04 7.34 0.66
N ASN A 104 -10.59 8.22 1.48
CA ASN A 104 -11.68 9.13 1.11
C ASN A 104 -11.26 10.23 0.13
N ARG A 105 -9.95 10.51 0.01
CA ARG A 105 -9.39 11.47 -0.95
C ARG A 105 -8.93 10.82 -2.26
N ALA A 106 -8.83 9.50 -2.29
CA ALA A 106 -8.42 8.74 -3.47
C ALA A 106 -9.63 8.33 -4.33
N ASN A 107 -9.40 8.14 -5.64
CA ASN A 107 -10.40 7.77 -6.64
C ASN A 107 -10.45 6.26 -6.90
#